data_AF-A0AAC9WGV3-F1
#
_entry.id   AF-A0AAC9WGV3-F1
#
_cell.length_a   1.000
_cell.length_b   1.000
_cell.length_c   1.000
_cell.angle_alpha   90.00
_cell.angle_beta   90.00
_cell.angle_gamma   90.00
#
_symmetry.space_group_name_H-M   'P 1'
#
loop_
_entity.id
_entity.type
_entity.pdbx_description
1 polymer ?
#
loop_
_entity_poly.entity_id
_entity_poly.type
_entity_poly.pdbx_seq_one_letter_code
_entity_poly.pdbx_strand_id
1 'polypeptide(L)'
;MARIPFSQEGFSLFQQLLGHNKHILERWSSLDKCFFSSHTFTPELKEEIRRTLAFNNNCQYCMAKGKPSDQITDSRILIATEIADIVSKNQPIDDQCFNRLKNEFSDKEISELFAFICFITASQKFGALLDLQPSCPI
;
A
#
# COMPACT_ATOMS: atom_id res chain seq x y z
N MET A 1 8.23 -0.14 -20.00
CA MET A 1 7.52 0.97 -20.68
C MET A 1 6.08 0.87 -20.23
N ALA A 2 5.42 1.96 -19.82
CA ALA A 2 4.03 1.89 -19.37
C ALA A 2 3.06 1.73 -20.56
N ARG A 3 1.83 1.24 -20.31
CA ARG A 3 0.80 1.01 -21.34
C ARG A 3 0.22 2.28 -21.96
N ILE A 4 0.40 3.43 -21.30
CA ILE A 4 0.03 4.74 -21.81
C ILE A 4 1.22 5.70 -21.67
N PRO A 5 1.29 6.79 -22.46
CA PRO A 5 2.32 7.80 -22.32
C PRO A 5 2.29 8.45 -20.93
N PHE A 6 3.44 8.98 -20.49
CA PHE A 6 3.49 9.81 -19.28
C PHE A 6 2.95 11.21 -19.57
N SER A 7 2.17 11.77 -18.64
CA SER A 7 1.79 13.19 -18.69
C SER A 7 2.94 14.08 -18.18
N GLN A 8 2.80 15.39 -18.33
CA GLN A 8 3.74 16.39 -17.78
C GLN A 8 3.44 16.73 -16.31
N GLU A 9 2.40 16.17 -15.71
CA GLU A 9 1.96 16.47 -14.35
C GLU A 9 2.46 15.38 -13.38
N GLY A 10 3.15 15.78 -12.31
CA GLY A 10 3.66 14.87 -11.28
C GLY A 10 5.17 14.63 -11.34
N PHE A 11 5.75 14.21 -10.21
CA PHE A 11 7.20 14.07 -10.02
C PHE A 11 7.70 12.65 -10.22
N SER A 12 6.89 11.65 -9.91
CA SER A 12 7.23 10.23 -10.13
C SER A 12 6.53 9.68 -11.37
N LEU A 13 7.05 8.60 -11.94
CA LEU A 13 6.41 7.91 -13.07
C LEU A 13 4.96 7.49 -12.75
N PHE A 14 4.70 7.06 -11.51
CA PHE A 14 3.34 6.80 -11.04
C PHE A 14 2.46 8.04 -11.11
N GLN A 15 2.95 9.17 -10.58
CA GLN A 15 2.21 10.43 -10.61
C GLN A 15 2.00 10.93 -12.04
N GLN A 16 2.97 10.76 -12.92
CA GLN A 16 2.84 11.12 -14.35
C GLN A 16 1.81 10.28 -15.09
N LEU A 17 1.61 9.02 -14.70
CA LEU A 17 0.51 8.18 -15.22
C LEU A 17 -0.85 8.65 -14.70
N LEU A 18 -0.97 8.99 -13.41
CA LEU A 18 -2.20 9.52 -12.84
C LEU A 18 -2.48 10.97 -13.29
N GLY A 19 -1.43 11.71 -13.64
CA GLY A 19 -1.40 13.13 -13.98
C GLY A 19 -2.14 13.50 -15.27
N HIS A 20 -2.52 12.52 -16.10
CA HIS A 20 -3.55 12.71 -17.13
C HIS A 20 -4.85 13.29 -16.54
N ASN A 21 -5.08 13.07 -15.25
CA ASN A 21 -6.18 13.65 -14.48
C ASN A 21 -5.63 14.44 -13.28
N LYS A 22 -5.11 15.65 -13.51
CA LYS A 22 -4.46 16.49 -12.48
C LYS A 22 -5.23 16.61 -11.16
N HIS A 23 -6.53 16.88 -11.22
CA HIS A 23 -7.35 17.02 -10.00
C HIS A 23 -7.49 15.70 -9.22
N ILE A 24 -7.47 14.55 -9.90
CA ILE A 24 -7.43 13.24 -9.23
C ILE A 24 -6.05 13.02 -8.61
N LEU A 25 -4.97 13.31 -9.35
CA LEU A 25 -3.60 13.23 -8.85
C LEU A 25 -3.38 14.05 -7.57
N GLU A 26 -3.90 15.28 -7.51
CA GLU A 26 -3.78 16.17 -6.35
C GLU A 26 -4.42 15.56 -5.10
N ARG A 27 -5.66 15.06 -5.22
CA ARG A 27 -6.38 14.43 -4.10
C ARG A 27 -5.75 13.11 -3.68
N TRP A 28 -5.33 12.29 -4.64
CA TRP A 28 -4.63 11.04 -4.38
C TRP A 28 -3.32 11.28 -3.62
N SER A 29 -2.53 12.26 -4.08
CA SER A 29 -1.27 12.64 -3.44
C SER A 29 -1.49 13.26 -2.06
N SER A 30 -2.60 13.97 -1.85
CA SER A 30 -2.95 14.50 -0.53
C SER A 30 -3.27 13.37 0.45
N LEU A 31 -3.99 12.34 0.02
CA LEU A 31 -4.30 11.18 0.86
C LEU A 31 -3.04 10.37 1.17
N ASP A 32 -2.16 10.17 0.19
CA ASP A 32 -0.83 9.56 0.39
C ASP A 32 -0.04 10.28 1.48
N LYS A 33 0.08 11.62 1.36
CA LYS A 33 0.73 12.45 2.38
C LYS A 33 0.07 12.34 3.74
N CYS A 34 -1.26 12.27 3.81
CA CYS A 34 -1.98 12.13 5.07
C CYS A 34 -1.56 10.84 5.80
N PHE A 35 -1.51 9.71 5.10
CA PHE A 35 -1.07 8.45 5.69
C PHE A 35 0.40 8.48 6.11
N PHE A 36 1.32 8.96 5.26
CA PHE A 36 2.75 8.93 5.58
C PHE A 36 3.18 9.99 6.61
N SER A 37 2.42 11.08 6.76
CA SER A 37 2.65 12.10 7.81
C SER A 37 1.98 11.76 9.15
N SER A 38 1.02 10.83 9.17
CA SER A 38 0.38 10.35 10.39
C SER A 38 1.37 9.65 11.33
N HIS A 39 1.23 9.89 12.63
CA HIS A 39 2.02 9.24 13.68
C HIS A 39 1.32 8.00 14.28
N THR A 40 0.16 7.62 13.76
CA THR A 40 -0.62 6.45 14.25
C THR A 40 0.16 5.14 14.14
N PHE A 41 0.94 4.98 13.06
CA PHE A 41 1.77 3.79 12.84
C PHE A 41 3.22 4.17 12.56
N THR A 42 4.14 3.30 12.99
CA THR A 42 5.56 3.45 12.72
C THR A 42 5.82 3.38 11.21
N PRO A 43 6.89 4.04 10.72
CA PRO A 43 7.29 3.90 9.32
C PRO A 43 7.50 2.44 8.90
N GLU A 44 8.05 1.62 9.80
CA GLU A 44 8.30 0.21 9.53
C GLU A 44 7.01 -0.61 9.35
N LEU A 45 6.00 -0.40 10.20
CA LEU A 45 4.71 -1.06 10.04
C LEU A 45 4.07 -0.72 8.68
N LYS A 46 4.08 0.57 8.32
CA LYS A 46 3.53 1.02 7.02
C LYS A 46 4.29 0.41 5.84
N GLU A 47 5.61 0.33 5.95
CA GLU A 47 6.47 -0.21 4.90
C GLU A 47 6.29 -1.72 4.73
N GLU A 48 6.17 -2.49 5.82
CA GLU A 48 5.92 -3.92 5.73
C GLU A 48 4.53 -4.24 5.13
N ILE A 49 3.48 -3.50 5.50
CA ILE A 49 2.18 -3.57 4.82
C ILE A 49 2.35 -3.29 3.32
N ARG A 50 3.05 -2.20 2.97
CA ARG A 50 3.25 -1.81 1.57
C ARG A 50 3.96 -2.91 0.78
N ARG A 51 4.98 -3.55 1.35
CA ARG A 51 5.73 -4.65 0.73
C ARG A 51 4.86 -5.87 0.54
N THR A 52 4.14 -6.31 1.58
CA THR A 52 3.22 -7.47 1.48
C THR A 52 2.21 -7.27 0.36
N LEU A 53 1.56 -6.10 0.33
CA LEU A 53 0.61 -5.77 -0.73
C LEU A 53 1.27 -5.70 -2.10
N ALA A 54 2.51 -5.19 -2.23
CA ALA A 54 3.17 -5.02 -3.52
C ALA A 54 3.38 -6.35 -4.25
N PHE A 55 3.81 -7.38 -3.50
CA PHE A 55 4.00 -8.72 -4.02
C PHE A 55 2.66 -9.38 -4.36
N ASN A 56 1.67 -9.28 -3.47
CA ASN A 56 0.34 -9.88 -3.71
C ASN A 56 -0.42 -9.21 -4.87
N ASN A 57 -0.26 -7.89 -5.04
CA ASN A 57 -0.85 -7.13 -6.15
C ASN A 57 -0.04 -7.19 -7.45
N ASN A 58 1.11 -7.89 -7.46
CA ASN A 58 2.04 -7.98 -8.61
C ASN A 58 2.47 -6.62 -9.18
N CYS A 59 2.62 -5.59 -8.35
CA CYS A 59 3.11 -4.28 -8.79
C CYS A 59 4.64 -4.28 -8.91
N GLN A 60 5.19 -4.53 -10.10
CA GLN A 60 6.64 -4.60 -10.34
C GLN A 60 7.38 -3.33 -9.87
N TYR A 61 6.87 -2.14 -10.20
CA TYR A 61 7.40 -0.86 -9.72
C TYR A 61 7.47 -0.78 -8.19
N CYS A 62 6.50 -1.36 -7.50
CA CYS A 62 6.39 -1.32 -6.04
C CYS A 62 7.25 -2.40 -5.36
N MET A 63 7.37 -3.57 -5.99
CA MET A 63 8.19 -4.69 -5.52
C MET A 63 9.68 -4.33 -5.53
N ALA A 64 10.13 -3.55 -6.52
CA ALA A 64 11.50 -3.04 -6.62
C ALA A 64 11.96 -2.20 -5.41
N LYS A 65 11.02 -1.70 -4.59
CA LYS A 65 11.33 -0.92 -3.39
C LYS A 65 11.72 -1.78 -2.19
N GLY A 66 11.57 -3.10 -2.28
CA GLY A 66 11.97 -4.05 -1.24
C GLY A 66 10.96 -5.17 -1.03
N LYS A 67 11.46 -6.32 -0.59
CA LYS A 67 10.67 -7.49 -0.20
C LYS A 67 10.16 -7.40 1.24
N PRO A 68 9.02 -8.05 1.58
CA PRO A 68 8.58 -8.24 2.95
C PRO A 68 9.70 -8.88 3.79
N SER A 69 9.80 -8.49 5.06
CA SER A 69 10.77 -9.05 5.99
C SER A 69 10.38 -10.46 6.41
N ASP A 70 11.34 -11.38 6.40
CA ASP A 70 11.17 -12.75 6.90
C ASP A 70 11.36 -12.83 8.44
N GLN A 71 11.71 -11.71 9.09
CA GLN A 71 12.13 -11.65 10.50
C GLN A 71 11.33 -10.62 11.30
N ILE A 72 10.02 -10.57 11.10
CA ILE A 72 9.14 -9.69 11.87
C ILE A 72 8.89 -10.29 13.26
N THR A 73 9.29 -9.58 14.31
CA THR A 73 9.10 -10.00 15.71
C THR A 73 8.05 -9.17 16.46
N ASP A 74 7.72 -7.99 15.94
CA ASP A 74 6.70 -7.10 16.50
C ASP A 74 5.27 -7.63 16.23
N SER A 75 4.49 -7.81 17.29
CA SER A 75 3.12 -8.39 17.21
C SER A 75 2.18 -7.55 16.33
N ARG A 76 2.29 -6.22 16.41
CA ARG A 76 1.44 -5.30 15.65
C ARG A 76 1.80 -5.35 14.17
N ILE A 77 3.08 -5.40 13.81
CA ILE A 77 3.50 -5.57 12.42
C ILE A 77 3.05 -6.93 11.86
N LEU A 78 3.18 -8.01 12.64
CA LEU A 78 2.72 -9.34 12.23
C LEU A 78 1.22 -9.35 11.92
N ILE A 79 0.40 -8.82 12.82
CA ILE A 79 -1.05 -8.79 12.62
C ILE A 79 -1.44 -7.87 11.47
N ALA A 80 -0.81 -6.71 11.35
CA ALA A 80 -1.11 -5.77 10.26
C ALA A 80 -0.74 -6.34 8.88
N THR A 81 0.38 -7.08 8.77
CA THR A 81 0.78 -7.74 7.53
C THR A 81 -0.07 -8.96 7.22
N GLU A 82 -0.51 -9.72 8.22
CA GLU A 82 -1.50 -10.81 8.07
C GLU A 82 -2.83 -10.29 7.50
N ILE A 83 -3.36 -9.19 8.05
CA ILE A 83 -4.56 -8.54 7.51
C ILE A 83 -4.34 -8.07 6.07
N ALA A 84 -3.20 -7.44 5.77
CA ALA A 84 -2.88 -6.98 4.42
C ALA A 84 -2.84 -8.16 3.43
N ASP A 85 -2.27 -9.30 3.83
CA ASP A 85 -2.24 -10.52 3.04
C ASP A 85 -3.65 -11.07 2.76
N ILE A 86 -4.49 -11.24 3.79
CA ILE A 86 -5.89 -11.69 3.68
C ILE A 86 -6.68 -10.78 2.71
N VAL A 87 -6.61 -9.46 2.91
CA VAL A 87 -7.36 -8.48 2.11
C VAL A 87 -6.91 -8.51 0.65
N SER A 88 -5.60 -8.60 0.39
CA SER A 88 -5.07 -8.65 -0.97
C SER A 88 -5.50 -9.89 -1.75
N LYS A 89 -5.78 -10.99 -1.05
CA LYS A 89 -6.28 -12.25 -1.61
C LYS A 89 -7.81 -12.27 -1.74
N ASN A 90 -8.49 -11.16 -1.45
CA ASN A 90 -9.95 -11.05 -1.37
C ASN A 90 -10.59 -12.09 -0.45
N GLN A 91 -9.89 -12.47 0.62
CA GLN A 91 -10.40 -13.39 1.62
C GLN A 91 -11.14 -12.61 2.72
N PRO A 92 -12.21 -13.17 3.30
CA PRO A 92 -12.87 -12.55 4.44
C PRO A 92 -11.96 -12.60 5.67
N ILE A 93 -11.99 -11.54 6.48
CA ILE A 93 -11.39 -11.55 7.81
C ILE A 93 -12.40 -12.23 8.75
N ASP A 94 -12.04 -13.38 9.32
CA ASP A 94 -12.91 -14.07 10.27
C ASP A 94 -12.91 -13.40 11.66
N ASP A 95 -13.86 -13.79 12.51
CA ASP A 95 -14.02 -13.22 13.85
C ASP A 95 -12.78 -13.44 14.74
N GLN A 96 -12.09 -14.57 14.59
CA GLN A 96 -10.90 -14.88 15.37
C GLN A 96 -9.75 -13.91 15.01
N CYS A 97 -9.52 -13.69 13.72
CA CYS A 97 -8.55 -12.74 13.19
C CYS A 97 -8.92 -11.30 13.60
N PHE A 98 -10.19 -10.91 13.44
CA PHE A 98 -10.64 -9.57 13.81
C PHE A 98 -10.55 -9.30 15.32
N ASN A 99 -10.77 -10.32 16.16
CA ASN A 99 -10.57 -10.19 17.61
C ASN A 99 -9.09 -10.03 17.98
N ARG A 100 -8.16 -10.73 17.31
CA ARG A 100 -6.71 -10.50 17.48
C ARG A 100 -6.33 -9.07 17.11
N LEU A 101 -6.91 -8.53 16.04
CA LEU A 101 -6.72 -7.14 15.65
C LEU A 101 -7.18 -6.16 16.74
N LYS A 102 -8.38 -6.37 17.31
CA LYS A 102 -8.91 -5.52 18.40
C LYS A 102 -8.12 -5.62 19.72
N ASN A 103 -7.39 -6.70 19.94
CA ASN A 103 -6.53 -6.83 21.12
C ASN A 103 -5.26 -5.98 21.04
N GLU A 104 -4.84 -5.60 19.82
CA GLU A 104 -3.56 -4.95 19.57
C GLU A 104 -3.73 -3.50 19.09
N PHE A 105 -4.88 -3.16 18.52
CA PHE A 105 -5.19 -1.86 17.96
C PHE A 105 -6.52 -1.32 18.49
N SER A 106 -6.56 -0.02 18.75
CA SER A 106 -7.79 0.72 19.02
C SER A 106 -8.67 0.86 17.78
N ASP A 107 -9.96 1.16 17.96
CA ASP A 107 -10.90 1.38 16.84
C ASP A 107 -10.41 2.46 15.85
N LYS A 108 -9.77 3.53 16.37
CA LYS A 108 -9.19 4.58 15.54
C LYS A 108 -8.03 4.05 14.68
N GLU A 109 -7.15 3.25 15.28
CA GLU A 109 -6.05 2.61 14.56
C GLU A 109 -6.58 1.63 13.53
N ILE A 110 -7.56 0.78 13.87
CA ILE A 110 -8.17 -0.17 12.94
C ILE A 110 -8.77 0.56 11.73
N SER A 111 -9.49 1.65 11.97
CA SER A 111 -10.04 2.48 10.90
C SER A 111 -8.95 3.03 9.97
N GLU A 112 -7.84 3.54 10.52
CA GLU A 112 -6.72 4.07 9.71
C GLU A 112 -5.98 2.94 8.98
N LEU A 113 -5.78 1.79 9.64
CA LEU A 113 -5.12 0.61 9.07
C LEU A 113 -5.86 0.11 7.83
N PHE A 114 -7.17 -0.07 7.93
CA PHE A 114 -7.98 -0.54 6.80
C PHE A 114 -8.01 0.48 5.66
N ALA A 115 -8.14 1.77 5.99
CA ALA A 115 -8.06 2.83 4.98
C ALA A 115 -6.70 2.82 4.27
N PHE A 116 -5.61 2.65 5.01
CA PHE A 116 -4.25 2.55 4.47
C PHE A 116 -4.07 1.33 3.56
N ILE A 117 -4.50 0.14 4.01
CA ILE A 117 -4.43 -1.10 3.21
C ILE A 117 -5.20 -0.96 1.90
N CYS A 118 -6.42 -0.43 1.94
CA CYS A 118 -7.23 -0.20 0.75
C CYS A 118 -6.57 0.81 -0.19
N PHE A 119 -6.05 1.91 0.34
CA PHE A 119 -5.39 2.95 -0.44
C PHE A 119 -4.12 2.46 -1.13
N ILE A 120 -3.26 1.73 -0.40
CA ILE A 120 -2.04 1.15 -0.96
C ILE A 120 -2.39 0.09 -2.00
N THR A 121 -3.39 -0.76 -1.74
CA THR A 121 -3.89 -1.74 -2.72
C THR A 121 -4.34 -1.06 -4.01
N ALA A 122 -5.15 0.00 -3.91
CA ALA A 122 -5.60 0.76 -5.07
C ALA A 122 -4.43 1.38 -5.85
N SER A 123 -3.45 1.96 -5.13
CA SER A 123 -2.26 2.57 -5.74
C SER A 123 -1.42 1.53 -6.49
N GLN A 124 -1.18 0.36 -5.88
CA GLN A 124 -0.38 -0.69 -6.50
C GLN A 124 -1.09 -1.32 -7.68
N LYS A 125 -2.41 -1.58 -7.58
CA LYS A 125 -3.22 -2.07 -8.69
C LYS A 125 -3.26 -1.07 -9.85
N PHE A 126 -3.34 0.25 -9.57
CA PHE A 126 -3.25 1.26 -10.63
C PHE A 126 -1.92 1.17 -11.40
N GLY A 127 -0.80 1.09 -10.67
CA GLY A 127 0.52 0.91 -11.28
C GLY A 127 0.60 -0.37 -12.13
N ALA A 128 0.10 -1.50 -11.61
CA ALA A 128 0.10 -2.78 -12.30
C ALA A 128 -0.80 -2.78 -13.56
N LEU A 129 -1.98 -2.17 -13.50
CA LEU A 129 -2.90 -2.05 -14.65
C LEU A 129 -2.26 -1.33 -15.83
N LEU A 130 -1.37 -0.38 -15.56
CA LEU A 130 -0.65 0.40 -16.57
C LEU A 130 0.74 -0.18 -16.89
N ASP A 131 1.06 -1.36 -16.38
CA ASP A 131 2.35 -2.02 -16.55
C ASP A 131 3.53 -1.09 -16.18
N LEU A 132 3.38 -0.37 -15.07
CA LEU A 132 4.44 0.51 -14.58
C LEU A 132 5.62 -0.34 -14.10
N GLN A 133 6.73 -0.20 -14.82
CA GLN A 133 7.98 -0.92 -14.54
C GLN A 133 8.92 -0.08 -13.66
N PRO A 134 9.75 -0.73 -12.83
CA PRO A 134 10.79 -0.04 -12.08
C PRO A 134 11.90 0.49 -13.01
N SER A 135 12.61 1.52 -12.57
CA SER A 135 13.77 2.06 -13.30
C SER A 135 15.03 1.20 -13.16
N CYS A 136 15.11 0.39 -12.10
CA CYS A 136 16.16 -0.59 -11.85
C CYS A 136 15.53 -1.99 -11.73
N PRO A 137 16.21 -3.07 -12.14
CA PRO A 137 15.72 -4.43 -11.95
C PRO A 137 15.55 -4.77 -10.45
N ILE A 138 14.57 -5.64 -10.17
CA ILE A 138 14.20 -6.15 -8.83
C ILE A 138 15.21 -7.18 -8.34
#